data_AF-A0A7S0A2L3-F1
#
_entry.id   AF-A0A7S0A2L3-F1
#
_cell.length_a   1.000
_cell.length_b   1.000
_cell.length_c   1.000
_cell.angle_alpha   90.00
_cell.angle_beta   90.00
_cell.angle_gamma   90.00
#
_symmetry.space_group_name_H-M   'P 1'
#
loop_
_entity.id
_entity.type
_entity.pdbx_description
1 polymer ?
#
loop_
_entity_poly.entity_id
_entity_poly.type
_entity_poly.pdbx_seq_one_letter_code
_entity_poly.pdbx_strand_id
1 'polypeptide(L)'
;YGSSWLKLFSAQAETRAAIHGCALQILAMKISLPVAVLLLAMTTSARGTFEACESQSRFDIVMCKSYMCTLCTLAWCIEECQKFQTQNPTCRCENWPAARQSYSAGDFQGKGKYGDVGDYSK
;
A
#
# COMPACT_ATOMS: atom_id res chain seq x y z
N TYR A 1 40.67 0.48 -29.88
CA TYR A 1 40.71 0.37 -28.41
C TYR A 1 39.49 1.09 -27.82
N GLY A 2 38.25 0.60 -27.79
CA GLY A 2 37.77 -0.78 -28.01
C GLY A 2 37.91 -1.66 -26.77
N SER A 3 37.43 -1.25 -25.59
CA SER A 3 37.29 -2.18 -24.43
C SER A 3 36.61 -1.64 -23.16
N SER A 4 36.34 -0.33 -23.00
CA SER A 4 35.84 0.17 -21.70
C SER A 4 34.31 0.31 -21.56
N TRP A 5 33.55 0.40 -22.66
CA TRP A 5 32.09 0.52 -22.60
C TRP A 5 31.38 -0.83 -22.43
N LEU A 6 32.05 -1.95 -22.76
CA LEU A 6 31.50 -3.31 -22.63
C LEU A 6 31.53 -3.85 -21.19
N LYS A 7 32.29 -3.23 -20.27
CA LYS A 7 32.37 -3.67 -18.87
C LYS A 7 31.30 -3.08 -17.95
N LEU A 8 30.52 -2.09 -18.41
CA LEU A 8 29.40 -1.52 -17.66
C LEU A 8 28.07 -2.25 -17.91
N PHE A 9 27.94 -2.95 -19.04
CA PHE A 9 26.79 -3.82 -19.30
C PHE A 9 26.89 -5.20 -18.60
N SER A 10 28.10 -5.64 -18.22
CA SER A 10 28.31 -6.94 -17.57
C SER A 10 28.05 -6.95 -16.06
N ALA A 11 27.82 -5.82 -15.42
CA ALA A 11 27.60 -5.73 -13.96
C ALA A 11 26.11 -5.70 -13.54
N GLN A 12 25.16 -5.68 -14.47
CA GLN A 12 23.72 -5.69 -14.17
C GLN A 12 23.07 -7.08 -14.26
N ALA A 13 23.86 -8.14 -14.41
CA ALA A 13 23.34 -9.49 -14.62
C ALA A 13 23.29 -10.39 -13.36
N GLU A 14 23.82 -9.98 -12.20
CA GLU A 14 24.14 -10.94 -11.13
C GLU A 14 23.42 -10.78 -9.77
N THR A 15 22.41 -9.92 -9.60
CA THR A 15 21.73 -9.77 -8.28
C THR A 15 20.27 -10.20 -8.22
N ARG A 16 19.77 -10.97 -9.20
CA ARG A 16 18.43 -11.61 -9.14
C ARG A 16 18.45 -13.03 -8.55
N ALA A 17 19.34 -13.32 -7.61
CA ALA A 17 19.58 -14.68 -7.10
C ALA A 17 19.07 -14.98 -5.68
N ALA A 18 18.23 -14.14 -5.05
CA ALA A 18 17.91 -14.32 -3.62
C ALA A 18 16.44 -14.18 -3.22
N ILE A 19 15.46 -14.34 -4.13
CA ILE A 19 14.04 -14.42 -3.73
C ILE A 19 13.31 -15.32 -4.72
N HIS A 20 13.36 -16.62 -4.48
CA HIS A 20 12.31 -17.61 -4.74
C HIS A 20 12.83 -18.98 -4.29
N GLY A 21 13.10 -19.10 -2.98
CA GLY A 21 13.09 -20.40 -2.33
C GLY A 21 11.64 -20.87 -2.20
N CYS A 22 11.16 -21.62 -3.19
CA CYS A 22 10.22 -22.75 -3.03
C CYS A 22 10.01 -23.41 -4.40
N ALA A 23 11.08 -23.93 -4.99
CA ALA A 23 10.98 -24.80 -6.15
C ALA A 23 10.98 -26.26 -5.66
N LEU A 24 9.82 -26.73 -5.22
CA LEU A 24 9.56 -28.16 -5.12
C LEU A 24 8.19 -28.47 -5.74
N GLN A 25 8.29 -29.00 -6.96
CA GLN A 25 7.36 -29.84 -7.74
C GLN A 25 5.99 -29.25 -8.09
N ILE A 26 5.72 -29.09 -9.40
CA ILE A 26 4.68 -29.88 -10.12
C ILE A 26 5.19 -30.15 -11.55
N LEU A 27 4.89 -31.35 -12.01
CA LEU A 27 5.38 -32.06 -13.18
C LEU A 27 5.11 -31.38 -14.53
N ALA A 28 5.92 -31.81 -15.51
CA ALA A 28 5.79 -31.58 -16.94
C ALA A 28 4.32 -31.57 -17.40
N MET A 29 3.81 -30.38 -17.72
CA MET A 29 2.62 -30.25 -18.55
C MET A 29 2.99 -29.42 -19.77
N LYS A 30 2.85 -30.01 -20.95
CA LYS A 30 2.92 -29.32 -22.24
C LYS A 30 1.72 -28.38 -22.32
N ILE A 31 1.81 -27.22 -21.67
CA ILE A 31 0.75 -26.20 -21.71
C ILE A 31 0.89 -25.51 -23.06
N SER A 32 -0.03 -25.84 -23.96
CA SER A 32 -0.18 -25.20 -25.25
C SER A 32 -0.38 -23.69 -25.06
N LEU A 33 0.18 -22.92 -26.00
CA LEU A 33 0.23 -21.46 -25.97
C LEU A 33 -1.10 -20.69 -25.78
N PRO A 34 -2.33 -21.20 -26.02
CA PRO A 34 -3.52 -20.36 -25.84
C PRO A 34 -3.98 -20.26 -24.37
N VAL A 35 -3.49 -21.11 -23.45
CA VAL A 35 -3.95 -21.12 -22.05
C VAL A 35 -3.32 -19.99 -21.21
N ALA A 36 -2.09 -19.58 -21.54
CA ALA A 36 -1.41 -18.50 -20.83
C ALA A 36 -2.05 -17.12 -21.05
N VAL A 37 -2.76 -16.92 -22.17
CA VAL A 37 -3.45 -15.67 -22.48
C VAL A 37 -4.78 -15.56 -21.72
N LEU A 38 -5.42 -16.69 -21.39
CA LEU A 38 -6.71 -16.71 -20.69
C LEU A 38 -6.58 -16.42 -19.18
N LEU A 39 -5.41 -16.71 -18.58
CA LEU A 39 -5.16 -16.48 -17.15
C LEU A 39 -4.74 -15.04 -16.81
N LEU A 40 -4.39 -14.21 -17.80
CA LEU A 40 -4.02 -12.80 -17.57
C LEU A 40 -5.23 -11.85 -17.55
N ALA A 41 -6.44 -12.34 -17.83
CA ALA A 41 -7.64 -11.50 -18.00
C ALA A 41 -8.44 -11.23 -16.71
N MET A 42 -8.09 -11.81 -15.56
CA MET A 42 -8.92 -11.72 -14.34
C MET A 42 -8.44 -10.72 -13.28
N THR A 43 -7.46 -9.86 -13.54
CA THR A 43 -6.95 -8.91 -12.52
C THR A 43 -7.56 -7.51 -12.60
N THR A 44 -8.73 -7.33 -13.21
CA THR A 44 -9.47 -6.06 -13.09
C THR A 44 -10.12 -5.95 -11.73
N SER A 45 -9.37 -5.45 -10.75
CA SER A 45 -9.87 -5.10 -9.43
C SER A 45 -11.04 -4.13 -9.55
N ALA A 46 -12.22 -4.52 -9.08
CA ALA A 46 -13.35 -3.61 -8.93
C ALA A 46 -12.97 -2.51 -7.92
N ARG A 47 -12.60 -1.33 -8.42
CA ARG A 47 -12.46 -0.13 -7.58
C ARG A 47 -13.86 0.39 -7.31
N GLY A 48 -14.37 0.19 -6.10
CA GLY A 48 -15.59 0.86 -5.66
C GLY A 48 -15.43 2.38 -5.79
N THR A 49 -16.48 3.06 -6.25
CA THR A 49 -16.52 4.53 -6.26
C THR A 49 -16.52 5.04 -4.82
N PHE A 50 -15.80 6.12 -4.55
CA PHE A 50 -15.79 6.74 -3.22
C PHE A 50 -17.20 7.22 -2.85
N GLU A 51 -17.64 6.88 -1.64
CA GLU A 51 -18.87 7.36 -1.06
C GLU A 51 -18.53 8.27 0.13
N ALA A 52 -18.96 9.53 0.08
CA ALA A 52 -18.72 10.49 1.14
C ALA A 52 -19.64 10.19 2.33
N CYS A 53 -19.10 10.25 3.55
CA CYS A 53 -19.90 10.15 4.77
C CYS A 53 -20.63 11.47 5.10
N GLU A 54 -21.55 11.43 6.08
CA GLU A 54 -22.31 12.61 6.53
C GLU A 54 -21.41 13.80 6.95
N SER A 55 -20.31 13.52 7.65
CA SER A 55 -19.39 14.55 8.17
C SER A 55 -18.12 14.73 7.32
N GLN A 56 -18.15 14.33 6.04
CA GLN A 56 -16.95 14.22 5.19
C GLN A 56 -16.17 15.53 5.10
N SER A 57 -16.84 16.68 5.03
CA SER A 57 -16.17 17.98 4.92
C SER A 57 -15.27 18.29 6.12
N ARG A 58 -15.75 18.02 7.34
CA ARG A 58 -14.97 18.18 8.58
C ARG A 58 -13.90 17.10 8.66
N PHE A 59 -14.23 15.87 8.27
CA PHE A 59 -13.28 14.78 8.25
C PHE A 59 -12.10 15.07 7.32
N ASP A 60 -12.33 15.60 6.14
CA ASP A 60 -11.30 15.97 5.17
C ASP A 60 -10.35 17.03 5.71
N ILE A 61 -10.89 18.03 6.42
CA ILE A 61 -10.07 19.09 7.02
C ILE A 61 -9.14 18.51 8.07
N VAL A 62 -9.69 17.72 9.01
CA VAL A 62 -8.92 17.21 10.15
C VAL A 62 -8.02 16.05 9.74
N MET A 63 -8.55 15.03 9.07
CA MET A 63 -7.85 13.78 8.81
C MET A 63 -7.02 13.81 7.52
N CYS A 64 -7.56 14.40 6.45
CA CYS A 64 -6.99 14.21 5.11
C CYS A 64 -6.05 15.34 4.70
N LYS A 65 -6.30 16.57 5.17
CA LYS A 65 -5.60 17.78 4.73
C LYS A 65 -4.79 18.46 5.84
N SER A 66 -5.08 18.21 7.12
CA SER A 66 -4.36 18.89 8.20
C SER A 66 -2.92 18.42 8.31
N TYR A 67 -2.06 19.31 8.80
CA TYR A 67 -0.69 18.96 9.20
C TYR A 67 -0.67 17.88 10.29
N MET A 68 -1.65 17.91 11.20
CA MET A 68 -1.75 17.01 12.36
C MET A 68 -1.77 15.55 11.93
N CYS A 69 -2.58 15.19 10.94
CA CYS A 69 -2.72 13.78 10.50
C CYS A 69 -1.85 13.43 9.30
N THR A 70 -1.12 14.37 8.71
CA THR A 70 -0.29 14.07 7.52
C THR A 70 1.20 14.04 7.84
N LEU A 71 1.69 15.06 8.55
CA LEU A 71 3.13 15.31 8.69
C LEU A 71 3.60 15.41 10.15
N CYS A 72 2.71 15.65 11.11
CA CYS A 72 3.08 15.72 12.51
C CYS A 72 3.55 14.35 13.05
N THR A 73 4.68 14.34 13.77
CA THR A 73 5.28 13.14 14.37
C THR A 73 5.15 13.08 15.88
N LEU A 74 4.44 14.02 16.50
CA LEU A 74 4.19 14.02 17.95
C LEU A 74 3.14 12.97 18.28
N ALA A 75 3.30 12.26 19.41
CA ALA A 75 2.37 11.24 19.87
C ALA A 75 0.92 11.74 19.92
N TRP A 76 0.73 12.94 20.49
CA TRP A 76 -0.59 13.57 20.57
C TRP A 76 -1.27 13.75 19.21
N CYS A 77 -0.53 14.11 18.16
CA CYS A 77 -1.08 14.23 16.81
C CYS A 77 -1.62 12.87 16.34
N ILE A 78 -0.85 11.81 16.54
CA ILE A 78 -1.21 10.45 16.12
C ILE A 78 -2.44 9.96 16.89
N GLU A 79 -2.42 10.11 18.22
CA GLU A 79 -3.50 9.69 19.12
C GLU A 79 -4.82 10.43 18.81
N GLU A 80 -4.78 11.75 18.60
CA GLU A 80 -5.97 12.51 18.26
C GLU A 80 -6.49 12.19 16.86
N CYS A 81 -5.63 11.90 15.88
CA CYS A 81 -6.09 11.41 14.57
C CYS A 81 -6.79 10.05 14.72
N GLN A 82 -6.21 9.09 15.44
CA GLN A 82 -6.82 7.77 15.67
C GLN A 82 -8.17 7.88 16.41
N LYS A 83 -8.22 8.73 17.44
CA LYS A 83 -9.45 9.01 18.18
C LYS A 83 -10.51 9.70 17.31
N PHE A 84 -10.12 10.68 16.51
CA PHE A 84 -11.02 11.38 15.60
C PHE A 84 -11.61 10.44 14.55
N GLN A 85 -10.82 9.49 14.04
CA GLN A 85 -11.35 8.46 13.14
C GLN A 85 -12.34 7.54 13.84
N THR A 86 -12.05 7.09 15.07
CA THR A 86 -12.98 6.25 15.84
C THR A 86 -14.34 6.93 16.04
N GLN A 87 -14.35 8.27 16.16
CA GLN A 87 -15.58 9.07 16.23
C GLN A 87 -16.31 9.22 14.89
N ASN A 88 -15.65 8.94 13.78
CA ASN A 88 -16.18 9.06 12.42
C ASN A 88 -15.96 7.74 11.63
N PRO A 89 -16.56 6.63 12.08
CA PRO A 89 -16.21 5.28 11.60
C PRO A 89 -16.60 5.03 10.14
N THR A 90 -17.55 5.80 9.60
CA THR A 90 -18.00 5.70 8.20
C THR A 90 -17.19 6.59 7.26
N CYS A 91 -16.32 7.45 7.79
CA CYS A 91 -15.58 8.43 7.02
C CYS A 91 -14.18 7.91 6.64
N ARG A 92 -13.77 8.22 5.41
CA ARG A 92 -12.43 7.93 4.90
C ARG A 92 -11.99 9.04 3.95
N CYS A 93 -10.70 9.22 3.77
CA CYS A 93 -10.22 10.15 2.75
C CYS A 93 -10.43 9.55 1.35
N GLU A 94 -10.87 10.36 0.39
CA GLU A 94 -11.09 9.94 -1.00
C GLU A 94 -9.83 9.34 -1.65
N ASN A 95 -8.67 9.92 -1.34
CA ASN A 95 -7.37 9.50 -1.88
C ASN A 95 -6.80 8.24 -1.22
N TRP A 96 -7.42 7.71 -0.16
CA TRP A 96 -6.95 6.48 0.45
C TRP A 96 -7.26 5.28 -0.45
N PRO A 97 -6.32 4.32 -0.60
CA PRO A 97 -6.62 3.09 -1.32
C PRO A 97 -7.77 2.35 -0.64
N ALA A 98 -8.61 1.64 -1.40
CA ALA A 98 -9.77 0.92 -0.85
C ALA A 98 -9.38 -0.12 0.23
N ALA A 99 -8.15 -0.65 0.18
CA ALA A 99 -7.63 -1.54 1.22
C ALA A 99 -7.33 -0.82 2.56
N ARG A 100 -7.12 0.50 2.54
CA ARG A 100 -6.91 1.31 3.74
C ARG A 100 -8.26 1.70 4.33
N GLN A 101 -8.59 1.05 5.44
CA GLN A 101 -9.83 1.29 6.20
C GLN A 101 -9.61 2.24 7.39
N SER A 102 -8.36 2.49 7.75
CA SER A 102 -7.99 3.25 8.94
C SER A 102 -6.86 4.24 8.67
N TYR A 103 -6.67 5.16 9.61
CA TYR A 103 -5.56 6.08 9.67
C TYR A 103 -4.25 5.29 9.82
N SER A 104 -4.20 4.37 10.78
CA SER A 104 -3.01 3.62 11.17
C SER A 104 -2.54 2.63 10.09
N ALA A 105 -3.44 2.14 9.23
CA ALA A 105 -3.08 1.26 8.11
C ALA A 105 -2.31 1.98 7.00
N GLY A 106 -2.43 3.31 6.89
CA GLY A 106 -1.74 4.06 5.84
C GLY A 106 -0.35 4.52 6.22
N ASP A 107 0.28 5.24 5.30
CA ASP A 107 1.60 5.83 5.54
C ASP A 107 1.44 7.30 5.94
N PHE A 108 1.87 7.61 7.14
CA PHE A 108 1.96 8.94 7.73
C PHE A 108 3.30 9.05 8.46
N GLN A 109 3.82 10.27 8.62
CA GLN A 109 5.19 10.46 9.15
C GLN A 109 5.41 9.87 10.55
N GLY A 110 4.35 9.83 11.37
CA GLY A 110 4.36 9.29 12.73
C GLY A 110 4.19 7.76 12.84
N LYS A 111 4.09 7.02 11.74
CA LYS A 111 3.77 5.58 11.78
C LYS A 111 4.81 4.76 12.55
N GLY A 112 4.33 3.87 13.41
CA GLY A 112 5.16 3.02 14.27
C GLY A 112 5.98 3.79 15.32
N LYS A 113 5.71 5.08 15.52
CA LYS A 113 6.31 5.88 16.59
C LYS A 113 5.43 5.80 17.84
N TYR A 114 5.96 6.32 18.95
CA TYR A 114 5.19 6.45 20.19
C TYR A 114 3.91 7.25 19.94
N GLY A 115 2.77 6.73 20.42
CA GLY A 115 1.43 7.25 20.14
C GLY A 115 0.70 6.55 19.00
N ASP A 116 1.38 5.81 18.12
CA ASP A 116 0.72 4.98 17.11
C ASP A 116 0.31 3.63 17.71
N VAL A 117 -0.95 3.50 18.08
CA VAL A 117 -1.48 2.21 18.55
C VAL A 117 -1.81 1.24 17.41
N GLY A 118 -1.68 1.60 16.12
CA GLY A 118 -2.08 0.68 15.05
C GLY A 118 -3.58 0.38 15.04
N ASP A 119 -3.99 -0.60 14.23
CA ASP A 119 -5.38 -1.08 14.19
C ASP A 119 -5.48 -2.43 14.89
N TYR A 120 -5.80 -2.42 16.18
CA TYR A 120 -5.98 -3.65 16.97
C TYR A 120 -7.37 -4.28 16.86
N SER A 121 -8.24 -3.75 16.01
CA SER A 121 -9.56 -4.34 15.73
C SER A 121 -9.45 -5.35 14.58
N LYS A 122 -9.53 -6.64 14.92
CA LYS A 122 -9.86 -7.73 13.97
C LYS A 122 -11.35 -8.00 14.00
#